data_AF-A0A3D2I9Z8-F1
#
_entry.id   AF-A0A3D2I9Z8-F1
#
_cell.length_a   1.000
_cell.length_b   1.000
_cell.length_c   1.000
_cell.angle_alpha   90.00
_cell.angle_beta   90.00
_cell.angle_gamma   90.00
#
_symmetry.space_group_name_H-M   'P 1'
#
loop_
_entity.id
_entity.type
_entity.pdbx_description
1 polymer ?
#
loop_
_entity_poly.entity_id
_entity_poly.type
_entity_poly.pdbx_seq_one_letter_code
_entity_poly.pdbx_strand_id
1 'polypeptide(L)'
;MTVSSATNKVSYNGNGSQTVFAYGFKIFDQDDLTVILRNASGGETVQSISTNYTVSGVGNASGGNVTMGTAPASGESLTIIREQPLTQGLDLVANDPFPAASFEDQLDKLTFMVQQHQEELNRSVKGSKTTTITDPTFTEDATARANKVFAFDASGNIDITQEIGVFKGNWGAGTTYAVRDLVKDTSTNNIFIAITAHTSSGSQPLTTNTDSAKWALIVDAASATTSQNAAASSATAAANSATAAANSATSAATSATNSANSATASATSATNAGTSETNAATSATNSANSATAAAASATSAAAAGEDAATSLAIALGG
;
A
#
# COMPACT_ATOMS: atom_id res chain seq x y z
N MET A 1 -10.43 -19.27 -55.53
CA MET A 1 -9.35 -18.32 -55.93
C MET A 1 -8.29 -18.52 -54.88
N THR A 2 -7.10 -18.94 -55.27
CA THR A 2 -6.10 -19.41 -54.29
C THR A 2 -5.76 -18.38 -53.21
N VAL A 3 -5.67 -18.85 -51.97
CA VAL A 3 -5.25 -18.04 -50.81
C VAL A 3 -3.75 -17.73 -50.89
N SER A 4 -3.42 -16.47 -51.21
CA SER A 4 -2.03 -16.01 -51.36
C SER A 4 -1.51 -15.17 -50.18
N SER A 5 -2.39 -14.78 -49.25
CA SER A 5 -2.06 -13.97 -48.07
C SER A 5 -2.25 -14.77 -46.78
N ALA A 6 -1.36 -14.54 -45.81
CA ALA A 6 -1.46 -15.07 -44.45
C ALA A 6 -2.22 -14.14 -43.48
N THR A 7 -2.64 -12.96 -43.95
CA THR A 7 -3.32 -11.97 -43.11
C THR A 7 -4.76 -12.43 -42.85
N ASN A 8 -5.11 -12.63 -41.58
CA ASN A 8 -6.46 -12.99 -41.13
C ASN A 8 -6.99 -12.07 -40.02
N LYS A 9 -6.23 -11.03 -39.67
CA LYS A 9 -6.52 -10.11 -38.57
C LYS A 9 -6.01 -8.71 -38.91
N VAL A 10 -6.77 -7.69 -38.50
CA VAL A 10 -6.35 -6.28 -38.54
C VAL A 10 -6.85 -5.56 -37.29
N SER A 11 -6.12 -4.55 -36.83
CA SER A 11 -6.49 -3.75 -35.67
C SER A 11 -6.36 -2.25 -35.96
N TYR A 12 -7.27 -1.47 -35.39
CA TYR A 12 -7.39 -0.03 -35.56
C TYR A 12 -7.52 0.65 -34.20
N ASN A 13 -6.95 1.85 -34.07
CA ASN A 13 -7.14 2.70 -32.90
C ASN A 13 -8.40 3.55 -33.07
N GLY A 14 -9.26 3.56 -32.06
CA GLY A 14 -10.42 4.44 -32.00
C GLY A 14 -10.01 5.91 -31.85
N ASN A 15 -10.77 6.78 -32.50
CA ASN A 15 -10.61 8.23 -32.42
C ASN A 15 -11.93 8.96 -32.09
N GLY A 16 -13.00 8.22 -31.81
CA GLY A 16 -14.33 8.74 -31.51
C GLY A 16 -15.12 9.27 -32.71
N SER A 17 -14.59 9.16 -33.95
CA SER A 17 -15.27 9.70 -35.14
C SER A 17 -15.25 8.79 -36.37
N GLN A 18 -14.25 7.92 -36.55
CA GLN A 18 -14.18 6.99 -37.67
C GLN A 18 -15.12 5.80 -37.42
N THR A 19 -15.97 5.49 -38.39
CA THR A 19 -16.92 4.37 -38.33
C THR A 19 -16.64 3.27 -39.36
N VAL A 20 -15.88 3.56 -40.41
CA VAL A 20 -15.58 2.60 -41.49
C VAL A 20 -14.14 2.11 -41.36
N PHE A 21 -13.98 0.79 -41.29
CA PHE A 21 -12.71 0.10 -41.10
C PHE A 21 -12.55 -1.01 -42.15
N ALA A 22 -11.47 -0.97 -42.91
CA ALA A 22 -11.23 -1.95 -43.96
C ALA A 22 -10.73 -3.28 -43.38
N TYR A 23 -11.03 -4.39 -44.04
CA TYR A 23 -10.36 -5.67 -43.81
C TYR A 23 -9.81 -6.17 -45.15
N GLY A 24 -8.58 -6.67 -45.13
CA GLY A 24 -7.81 -7.00 -46.35
C GLY A 24 -7.81 -8.48 -46.73
N PHE A 25 -8.79 -9.26 -46.26
CA PHE A 25 -8.86 -10.70 -46.44
C PHE A 25 -10.25 -11.16 -46.89
N LYS A 26 -10.35 -12.24 -47.67
CA LYS A 26 -11.63 -12.82 -48.10
C LYS A 26 -12.35 -13.49 -46.93
N ILE A 27 -13.67 -13.34 -46.91
CA ILE A 27 -14.65 -14.05 -46.09
C ILE A 27 -15.71 -14.66 -47.02
N PHE A 28 -16.26 -15.83 -46.70
CA PHE A 28 -17.30 -16.47 -47.54
C PHE A 28 -18.70 -16.00 -47.15
N ASP A 29 -18.92 -15.79 -45.86
CA ASP A 29 -20.13 -15.22 -45.29
C ASP A 29 -19.80 -13.94 -44.50
N GLN A 30 -20.80 -13.14 -44.16
CA GLN A 30 -20.63 -12.01 -43.24
C GLN A 30 -20.38 -12.48 -41.79
N ASP A 31 -20.85 -13.67 -41.43
CA ASP A 31 -20.69 -14.28 -40.10
C ASP A 31 -19.29 -14.91 -39.92
N ASP A 32 -18.51 -15.00 -40.98
CA ASP A 32 -17.13 -15.51 -41.00
C ASP A 32 -16.09 -14.52 -40.44
N LEU A 33 -16.53 -13.52 -39.69
CA LEU A 33 -15.68 -12.56 -39.04
C LEU A 33 -16.21 -12.21 -37.66
N THR A 34 -15.26 -11.88 -36.77
CA THR A 34 -15.54 -11.40 -35.43
C THR A 34 -14.93 -10.01 -35.26
N VAL A 35 -15.71 -9.07 -34.74
CA VAL A 35 -15.28 -7.71 -34.41
C VAL A 35 -15.26 -7.56 -32.90
N ILE A 36 -14.11 -7.12 -32.37
CA ILE A 36 -13.88 -7.01 -30.92
C ILE A 36 -13.43 -5.59 -30.61
N LEU A 37 -14.11 -4.95 -29.67
CA LEU A 37 -13.63 -3.71 -29.04
C LEU A 37 -12.89 -4.05 -27.77
N ARG A 38 -11.71 -3.47 -27.60
CA ARG A 38 -10.96 -3.52 -26.35
C ARG A 38 -10.82 -2.10 -25.81
N ASN A 39 -11.22 -1.91 -24.56
CA ASN A 39 -11.13 -0.61 -23.88
C ASN A 39 -9.72 -0.37 -23.29
N ALA A 40 -9.47 0.85 -22.82
CA ALA A 40 -8.19 1.26 -22.24
C ALA A 40 -7.79 0.46 -20.97
N SER A 41 -8.75 -0.15 -20.28
CA SER A 41 -8.51 -1.02 -19.12
C SER A 41 -8.29 -2.49 -19.50
N GLY A 42 -8.29 -2.83 -20.80
CA GLY A 42 -8.09 -4.18 -21.32
C GLY A 42 -9.34 -5.05 -21.36
N GLY A 43 -10.52 -4.52 -21.03
CA GLY A 43 -11.78 -5.24 -21.16
C GLY A 43 -12.19 -5.39 -22.63
N GLU A 44 -12.59 -6.59 -23.03
CA GLU A 44 -12.99 -6.91 -24.40
C GLU A 44 -14.50 -7.10 -24.53
N THR A 45 -15.07 -6.67 -25.65
CA THR A 45 -16.49 -6.85 -25.98
C THR A 45 -16.61 -7.26 -27.44
N VAL A 46 -17.10 -8.47 -27.66
CA VAL A 46 -17.47 -8.97 -28.99
C VAL A 46 -18.70 -8.20 -29.46
N GLN A 47 -18.61 -7.63 -30.66
CA GLN A 47 -19.68 -6.86 -31.28
C GLN A 47 -20.61 -7.79 -32.06
N SER A 48 -21.91 -7.50 -32.08
CA SER A 48 -22.89 -8.27 -32.84
C SER A 48 -23.11 -7.67 -34.22
N ILE A 49 -23.06 -8.51 -35.25
CA ILE A 49 -23.37 -8.11 -36.63
C ILE A 49 -24.83 -7.63 -36.75
N SER A 50 -25.10 -6.71 -37.67
CA SER A 50 -26.38 -6.03 -37.90
C SER A 50 -26.90 -5.15 -36.74
N THR A 51 -26.38 -5.31 -35.53
CA THR A 51 -26.72 -4.46 -34.36
C THR A 51 -25.63 -3.41 -34.11
N ASN A 52 -24.38 -3.84 -33.97
CA ASN A 52 -23.25 -2.96 -33.66
C ASN A 52 -22.44 -2.59 -34.90
N TYR A 53 -22.42 -3.44 -35.92
CA TYR A 53 -21.72 -3.18 -37.17
C TYR A 53 -22.36 -3.91 -38.36
N THR A 54 -22.06 -3.43 -39.57
CA THR A 54 -22.41 -4.08 -40.84
C THR A 54 -21.17 -4.41 -41.64
N VAL A 55 -21.25 -5.42 -42.50
CA VAL A 55 -20.14 -5.92 -43.31
C VAL A 55 -20.43 -5.70 -44.79
N SER A 56 -19.40 -5.33 -45.54
CA SER A 56 -19.45 -5.19 -47.00
C SER A 56 -18.23 -5.85 -47.61
N GLY A 57 -18.33 -6.29 -48.87
CA GLY A 57 -17.22 -6.97 -49.56
C GLY A 57 -17.09 -8.46 -49.24
N VAL A 58 -18.19 -9.10 -48.80
CA VAL A 58 -18.29 -10.57 -48.67
C VAL A 58 -17.97 -11.22 -50.03
N GLY A 59 -17.16 -12.29 -50.01
CA GLY A 59 -16.71 -12.99 -51.21
C GLY A 59 -15.57 -12.31 -51.99
N ASN A 60 -15.25 -11.04 -51.69
CA ASN A 60 -14.16 -10.33 -52.38
C ASN A 60 -12.78 -10.78 -51.88
N ALA A 61 -11.89 -11.06 -52.82
CA ALA A 61 -10.49 -11.42 -52.60
C ALA A 61 -9.72 -10.42 -51.75
N SER A 62 -9.91 -9.13 -52.04
CA SER A 62 -9.22 -8.03 -51.36
C SER A 62 -9.89 -7.63 -50.05
N GLY A 63 -10.94 -8.35 -49.63
CA GLY A 63 -11.78 -8.02 -48.49
C GLY A 63 -12.72 -6.84 -48.75
N GLY A 64 -13.06 -6.12 -47.69
CA GLY A 64 -14.11 -5.11 -47.71
C GLY A 64 -14.07 -4.22 -46.48
N ASN A 65 -15.23 -3.80 -45.98
CA ASN A 65 -15.31 -2.89 -44.83
C ASN A 65 -16.28 -3.39 -43.77
N VAL A 66 -15.88 -3.20 -42.51
CA VAL A 66 -16.73 -3.18 -41.33
C VAL A 66 -17.15 -1.73 -41.08
N THR A 67 -18.45 -1.47 -41.00
CA THR A 67 -19.00 -0.16 -40.64
C THR A 67 -19.64 -0.27 -39.26
N MET A 68 -19.04 0.39 -38.27
CA MET A 68 -19.53 0.46 -36.90
C MET A 68 -20.70 1.44 -36.79
N GLY A 69 -21.75 1.07 -36.05
CA GLY A 69 -22.88 1.96 -35.73
C GLY A 69 -22.47 3.11 -34.79
N THR A 70 -21.54 2.84 -33.87
CA THR A 70 -20.92 3.83 -32.99
C THR A 70 -19.41 3.83 -33.23
N ALA A 71 -18.83 5.00 -33.47
CA ALA A 71 -17.38 5.12 -33.65
C ALA A 71 -16.63 4.66 -32.37
N PRO A 72 -15.63 3.77 -32.47
CA PRO A 72 -14.79 3.40 -31.34
C PRO A 72 -14.16 4.65 -30.71
N ALA A 73 -14.28 4.80 -29.40
CA ALA A 73 -13.83 5.98 -28.68
C ALA A 73 -12.29 6.10 -28.67
N SER A 74 -11.79 7.31 -28.41
CA SER A 74 -10.35 7.50 -28.22
C SER A 74 -9.84 6.66 -27.04
N GLY A 75 -8.81 5.86 -27.28
CA GLY A 75 -8.26 4.92 -26.30
C GLY A 75 -8.87 3.51 -26.36
N GLU A 76 -9.87 3.27 -27.22
CA GLU A 76 -10.30 1.92 -27.59
C GLU A 76 -9.51 1.41 -28.79
N SER A 77 -9.37 0.09 -28.92
CA SER A 77 -8.89 -0.57 -30.13
C SER A 77 -9.96 -1.49 -30.70
N LEU A 78 -10.19 -1.39 -32.00
CA LEU A 78 -11.08 -2.26 -32.76
C LEU A 78 -10.24 -3.33 -33.47
N THR A 79 -10.55 -4.59 -33.23
CA THR A 79 -9.92 -5.73 -33.89
C THR A 79 -10.94 -6.45 -34.75
N ILE A 80 -10.55 -6.72 -35.99
CA ILE A 80 -11.32 -7.47 -36.98
C ILE A 80 -10.53 -8.75 -37.26
N ILE A 81 -11.13 -9.91 -37.00
CA ILE A 81 -10.50 -11.21 -37.23
C ILE A 81 -11.43 -12.10 -38.03
N ARG A 82 -10.87 -12.86 -38.97
CA ARG A 82 -11.61 -13.90 -39.69
C ARG A 82 -11.76 -15.13 -38.79
N GLU A 83 -12.96 -15.67 -38.75
CA GLU A 83 -13.29 -16.90 -38.03
C GLU A 83 -14.08 -17.81 -38.98
N GLN A 84 -13.69 -19.08 -39.07
CA GLN A 84 -14.31 -20.03 -40.00
C GLN A 84 -15.03 -21.15 -39.24
N PRO A 85 -16.24 -21.54 -39.64
CA PRO A 85 -16.89 -22.72 -39.08
C PRO A 85 -16.05 -23.97 -39.37
N LEU A 86 -15.72 -24.75 -38.33
CA LEU A 86 -14.92 -25.98 -38.39
C LEU A 86 -15.70 -27.18 -38.95
N THR A 87 -16.43 -26.97 -40.05
CA THR A 87 -17.29 -27.96 -40.72
C THR A 87 -17.06 -27.97 -42.22
N GLN A 88 -17.25 -29.12 -42.84
CA GLN A 88 -17.27 -29.30 -44.30
C GLN A 88 -18.72 -29.48 -44.76
N GLY A 89 -19.18 -28.61 -45.67
CA GLY A 89 -20.54 -28.67 -46.23
C GLY A 89 -20.64 -29.15 -47.66
N LEU A 90 -19.53 -29.25 -48.40
CA LEU A 90 -19.52 -29.75 -49.78
C LEU A 90 -19.60 -31.28 -49.79
N ASP A 91 -20.66 -31.79 -50.41
CA ASP A 91 -20.85 -33.20 -50.74
C ASP A 91 -20.56 -33.41 -52.24
N LEU A 92 -19.71 -34.39 -52.56
CA LEU A 92 -19.34 -34.73 -53.94
C LEU A 92 -20.00 -36.05 -54.32
N VAL A 93 -20.96 -35.99 -55.24
CA VAL A 93 -21.67 -37.17 -55.73
C VAL A 93 -20.91 -37.78 -56.91
N ALA A 94 -20.83 -39.11 -56.94
CA ALA A 94 -20.15 -39.82 -58.00
C ALA A 94 -20.88 -39.64 -59.35
N ASN A 95 -20.10 -39.40 -60.41
CA ASN A 95 -20.55 -39.20 -61.80
C ASN A 95 -21.25 -37.85 -62.09
N ASP A 96 -21.34 -36.96 -61.11
CA ASP A 96 -21.75 -35.58 -61.38
C ASP A 96 -20.61 -34.77 -62.03
N PRO A 97 -20.94 -33.76 -62.85
CA PRO A 97 -19.95 -32.80 -63.33
C PRO A 97 -19.19 -32.16 -62.15
N PHE A 98 -17.87 -32.20 -62.20
CA PHE A 98 -17.02 -31.74 -61.10
C PHE A 98 -17.25 -30.23 -60.82
N PRO A 99 -17.72 -29.86 -59.61
CA PRO A 99 -17.98 -28.47 -59.26
C PRO A 99 -16.68 -27.78 -58.84
N ALA A 100 -15.81 -27.50 -59.83
CA ALA A 100 -14.46 -26.99 -59.59
C ALA A 100 -14.45 -25.72 -58.71
N ALA A 101 -15.39 -24.80 -58.90
CA ALA A 101 -15.46 -23.58 -58.10
C ALA A 101 -15.75 -23.87 -56.61
N SER A 102 -16.78 -24.68 -56.32
CA SER A 102 -17.13 -25.06 -54.95
C SER A 102 -16.04 -25.89 -54.28
N PHE A 103 -15.35 -26.73 -55.05
CA PHE A 103 -14.21 -27.49 -54.56
C PHE A 103 -13.05 -26.57 -54.17
N GLU A 104 -12.69 -25.60 -55.02
CA GLU A 104 -11.66 -24.62 -54.72
C GLU A 104 -12.02 -23.75 -53.50
N ASP A 105 -13.27 -23.30 -53.38
CA ASP A 105 -13.72 -22.54 -52.20
C ASP A 105 -13.58 -23.36 -50.90
N GLN A 106 -13.78 -24.68 -50.95
CA GLN A 106 -13.55 -25.55 -49.80
C GLN A 106 -12.06 -25.75 -49.47
N LEU A 107 -11.17 -25.77 -50.46
CA LEU A 107 -9.72 -25.79 -50.23
C LEU A 107 -9.23 -24.46 -49.63
N ASP A 108 -9.76 -23.34 -50.13
CA ASP A 108 -9.51 -22.01 -49.59
C ASP A 108 -10.00 -21.93 -48.13
N LYS A 109 -11.18 -22.48 -47.82
CA LYS A 109 -11.72 -22.59 -46.46
C LYS A 109 -10.80 -23.37 -45.52
N LEU A 110 -10.30 -24.54 -45.93
CA LEU A 110 -9.33 -25.31 -45.13
C LEU A 110 -8.05 -24.50 -44.86
N THR A 111 -7.58 -23.76 -45.86
CA THR A 111 -6.42 -22.87 -45.70
C THR A 111 -6.71 -21.75 -44.69
N PHE A 112 -7.94 -21.22 -44.68
CA PHE A 112 -8.36 -20.22 -43.70
C PHE A 112 -8.40 -20.76 -42.27
N MET A 113 -8.87 -22.00 -42.07
CA MET A 113 -8.85 -22.68 -40.76
C MET A 113 -7.41 -22.87 -40.25
N VAL A 114 -6.48 -23.27 -41.13
CA VAL A 114 -5.06 -23.41 -40.77
C VAL A 114 -4.47 -22.07 -40.32
N GLN A 115 -4.77 -20.97 -41.03
CA GLN A 115 -4.34 -19.63 -40.64
C GLN A 115 -4.94 -19.20 -39.30
N GLN A 116 -6.22 -19.51 -39.06
CA GLN A 116 -6.89 -19.25 -37.77
C GLN A 116 -6.18 -20.00 -36.63
N HIS A 117 -5.94 -21.30 -36.77
CA HIS A 117 -5.24 -22.06 -35.73
C HIS A 117 -3.80 -21.58 -35.53
N GLN A 118 -3.10 -21.15 -36.58
CA GLN A 118 -1.77 -20.56 -36.43
C GLN A 118 -1.82 -19.24 -35.63
N GLU A 119 -2.86 -18.43 -35.79
CA GLU A 119 -3.09 -17.22 -34.99
C GLU A 119 -3.33 -17.56 -33.52
N GLU A 120 -4.17 -18.54 -33.23
CA GLU A 120 -4.45 -19.03 -31.87
C GLU A 120 -3.19 -19.60 -31.22
N LEU A 121 -2.45 -20.48 -31.92
CA LEU A 121 -1.20 -21.07 -31.45
C LEU A 121 -0.11 -20.03 -31.19
N ASN A 122 -0.12 -18.90 -31.90
CA ASN A 122 0.80 -17.80 -31.65
C ASN A 122 0.55 -17.09 -30.32
N ARG A 123 -0.68 -17.17 -29.78
CA ARG A 123 -1.09 -16.58 -28.50
C ARG A 123 -0.97 -17.55 -27.32
N SER A 124 -0.65 -18.81 -27.58
CA SER A 124 -0.45 -19.83 -26.54
C SER A 124 0.94 -19.76 -25.88
N VAL A 125 1.04 -20.29 -24.65
CA VAL A 125 2.33 -20.55 -23.99
C VAL A 125 3.06 -21.66 -24.75
N LYS A 126 4.35 -21.45 -25.05
CA LYS A 126 5.16 -22.38 -25.84
C LYS A 126 6.46 -22.70 -25.13
N GLY A 127 6.80 -23.99 -25.08
CA GLY A 127 8.17 -24.44 -24.83
C GLY A 127 9.07 -24.15 -26.03
N SER A 128 10.39 -24.12 -25.81
CA SER A 128 11.35 -24.09 -26.91
C SER A 128 11.19 -25.36 -27.76
N LYS A 129 11.60 -25.30 -29.04
CA LYS A 129 11.66 -26.49 -29.92
C LYS A 129 12.53 -27.62 -29.36
N THR A 130 13.45 -27.28 -28.45
CA THR A 130 14.36 -28.22 -27.79
C THR A 130 13.87 -28.67 -26.41
N THR A 131 12.77 -28.12 -25.91
CA THR A 131 12.20 -28.49 -24.61
C THR A 131 11.33 -29.73 -24.78
N THR A 132 11.54 -30.73 -23.93
CA THR A 132 10.67 -31.89 -23.80
C THR A 132 9.83 -31.75 -22.54
N ILE A 133 8.51 -31.64 -22.69
CA ILE A 133 7.54 -31.79 -21.60
C ILE A 133 6.85 -33.12 -21.87
N THR A 134 7.04 -34.09 -20.99
CA THR A 134 6.65 -35.48 -21.26
C THR A 134 5.13 -35.66 -21.16
N ASP A 135 4.50 -34.94 -20.23
CA ASP A 135 3.05 -34.93 -20.05
C ASP A 135 2.56 -33.50 -19.78
N PRO A 136 2.05 -32.79 -20.80
CA PRO A 136 1.49 -31.46 -20.62
C PRO A 136 -0.01 -31.47 -20.25
N THR A 137 -0.56 -32.62 -19.85
CA THR A 137 -2.00 -32.76 -19.55
C THR A 137 -2.29 -32.58 -18.07
N PHE A 138 -3.39 -31.90 -17.75
CA PHE A 138 -3.91 -31.82 -16.38
C PHE A 138 -5.00 -32.86 -16.21
N THR A 139 -4.76 -33.85 -15.36
CA THR A 139 -5.77 -34.87 -15.00
C THR A 139 -6.65 -34.45 -13.83
N GLU A 140 -6.23 -33.41 -13.10
CA GLU A 140 -6.92 -32.91 -11.90
C GLU A 140 -8.24 -32.21 -12.24
N ASP A 141 -9.27 -32.48 -11.43
CA ASP A 141 -10.58 -31.85 -11.58
C ASP A 141 -10.55 -30.34 -11.27
N ALA A 142 -11.64 -29.63 -11.59
CA ALA A 142 -11.70 -28.18 -11.36
C ALA A 142 -11.52 -27.77 -9.88
N THR A 143 -11.91 -28.63 -8.94
CA THR A 143 -11.82 -28.37 -7.50
C THR A 143 -10.37 -28.49 -7.03
N ALA A 144 -9.66 -29.53 -7.45
CA ALA A 144 -8.24 -29.74 -7.14
C ALA A 144 -7.36 -28.62 -7.72
N ARG A 145 -7.74 -28.07 -8.88
CA ARG A 145 -7.06 -26.95 -9.56
C ARG A 145 -7.35 -25.58 -8.97
N ALA A 146 -8.44 -25.42 -8.22
CA ALA A 146 -8.84 -24.12 -7.70
C ALA A 146 -7.74 -23.52 -6.80
N ASN A 147 -7.40 -22.24 -7.06
CA ASN A 147 -6.37 -21.47 -6.33
C ASN A 147 -4.95 -22.06 -6.38
N LYS A 148 -4.64 -22.94 -7.34
CA LYS A 148 -3.28 -23.41 -7.61
C LYS A 148 -2.56 -22.47 -8.59
N VAL A 149 -1.24 -22.46 -8.50
CA VAL A 149 -0.36 -21.77 -9.44
C VAL A 149 0.18 -22.75 -10.47
N PHE A 150 0.40 -22.27 -11.69
CA PHE A 150 1.11 -23.02 -12.72
C PHE A 150 2.60 -23.08 -12.36
N ALA A 151 3.19 -24.26 -12.38
CA ALA A 151 4.54 -24.51 -11.93
C ALA A 151 5.25 -25.59 -12.77
N PHE A 152 6.49 -25.88 -12.41
CA PHE A 152 7.23 -27.03 -12.91
C PHE A 152 7.59 -27.97 -11.76
N ASP A 153 7.42 -29.27 -11.98
CA ASP A 153 7.79 -30.30 -11.02
C ASP A 153 9.31 -30.52 -10.96
N ALA A 154 9.77 -31.45 -10.11
CA ALA A 154 11.19 -31.78 -9.97
C ALA A 154 11.82 -32.41 -11.24
N SER A 155 11.00 -32.88 -12.17
CA SER A 155 11.41 -33.40 -13.48
C SER A 155 11.30 -32.35 -14.60
N GLY A 156 10.85 -31.13 -14.27
CA GLY A 156 10.66 -30.04 -15.22
C GLY A 156 9.41 -30.17 -16.08
N ASN A 157 8.46 -31.05 -15.74
CA ASN A 157 7.15 -31.10 -16.40
C ASN A 157 6.23 -30.01 -15.82
N ILE A 158 5.19 -29.66 -16.58
CA ILE A 158 4.16 -28.72 -16.12
C ILE A 158 3.39 -29.34 -14.96
N ASP A 159 3.17 -28.57 -13.91
CA ASP A 159 2.40 -28.98 -12.73
C ASP A 159 1.55 -27.81 -12.22
N ILE A 160 0.63 -28.11 -11.31
CA ILE A 160 -0.16 -27.14 -10.54
C ILE A 160 0.13 -27.32 -9.06
N THR A 161 0.54 -26.24 -8.39
CA THR A 161 0.95 -26.34 -6.98
C THR A 161 0.39 -25.22 -6.13
N GLN A 162 0.56 -25.30 -4.81
CA GLN A 162 0.20 -24.20 -3.91
C GLN A 162 1.33 -23.18 -3.81
N GLU A 163 0.98 -21.91 -3.65
CA GLU A 163 1.91 -20.78 -3.73
C GLU A 163 3.13 -20.93 -2.82
N ILE A 164 2.97 -21.34 -1.55
CA ILE A 164 4.11 -21.58 -0.65
C ILE A 164 4.32 -23.07 -0.36
N GLY A 165 3.28 -23.90 -0.48
CA GLY A 165 3.37 -25.34 -0.24
C GLY A 165 2.19 -25.95 0.49
N VAL A 166 2.37 -27.13 1.09
CA VAL A 166 1.36 -27.81 1.93
C VAL A 166 1.88 -27.89 3.36
N PHE A 167 1.16 -27.33 4.32
CA PHE A 167 1.54 -27.44 5.72
C PHE A 167 1.20 -28.83 6.28
N LYS A 168 2.22 -29.55 6.73
CA LYS A 168 2.13 -30.91 7.26
C LYS A 168 2.03 -30.98 8.78
N GLY A 169 2.02 -29.82 9.46
CA GLY A 169 2.04 -29.76 10.92
C GLY A 169 3.46 -29.84 11.49
N ASN A 170 3.61 -30.53 12.61
CA ASN A 170 4.92 -30.73 13.24
C ASN A 170 5.77 -31.71 12.42
N TRP A 171 7.08 -31.49 12.37
CA TRP A 171 8.00 -32.45 11.76
C TRP A 171 7.98 -33.77 12.53
N GLY A 172 7.95 -34.89 11.81
CA GLY A 172 8.01 -36.24 12.38
C GLY A 172 9.00 -37.12 11.63
N ALA A 173 9.85 -37.84 12.36
CA ALA A 173 10.83 -38.77 11.78
C ALA A 173 10.16 -39.92 11.03
N GLY A 174 10.81 -40.42 9.97
CA GLY A 174 10.27 -41.50 9.12
C GLY A 174 9.11 -41.08 8.22
N THR A 175 8.73 -39.80 8.21
CA THR A 175 7.67 -39.26 7.36
C THR A 175 8.22 -38.90 5.98
N THR A 176 7.53 -39.29 4.92
CA THR A 176 7.83 -38.85 3.56
C THR A 176 7.29 -37.45 3.32
N TYR A 177 8.19 -36.53 2.98
CA TYR A 177 7.87 -35.15 2.62
C TYR A 177 8.15 -34.91 1.14
N ALA A 178 7.19 -34.28 0.46
CA ALA A 178 7.35 -33.81 -0.91
C ALA A 178 8.09 -32.47 -0.93
N VAL A 179 8.61 -32.07 -2.10
CA VAL A 179 9.13 -30.70 -2.28
C VAL A 179 8.00 -29.71 -1.99
N ARG A 180 8.31 -28.62 -1.29
CA ARG A 180 7.38 -27.61 -0.77
C ARG A 180 6.49 -28.04 0.40
N ASP A 181 6.70 -29.19 1.03
CA ASP A 181 6.00 -29.45 2.30
C ASP A 181 6.53 -28.51 3.40
N LEU A 182 5.63 -27.85 4.13
CA LEU A 182 5.97 -27.01 5.28
C LEU A 182 5.82 -27.80 6.57
N VAL A 183 6.80 -27.70 7.45
CA VAL A 183 6.80 -28.34 8.76
C VAL A 183 7.21 -27.36 9.84
N LYS A 184 6.68 -27.58 11.05
CA LYS A 184 7.15 -26.92 12.27
C LYS A 184 8.20 -27.79 12.95
N ASP A 185 9.38 -27.23 13.19
CA ASP A 185 10.35 -27.79 14.13
C ASP A 185 9.93 -27.36 15.55
N THR A 186 9.50 -28.32 16.37
CA THR A 186 9.01 -28.01 17.72
C THR A 186 10.10 -27.68 18.72
N SER A 187 11.36 -28.04 18.44
CA SER A 187 12.49 -27.71 19.31
C SER A 187 12.92 -26.24 19.20
N THR A 188 12.79 -25.65 18.00
CA THR A 188 13.15 -24.24 17.72
C THR A 188 11.93 -23.35 17.47
N ASN A 189 10.74 -23.93 17.31
CA ASN A 189 9.51 -23.30 16.83
C ASN A 189 9.59 -22.72 15.41
N ASN A 190 10.69 -22.96 14.70
CA ASN A 190 10.89 -22.50 13.33
C ASN A 190 9.98 -23.24 12.35
N ILE A 191 9.64 -22.57 11.25
CA ILE A 191 8.93 -23.19 10.12
C ILE A 191 9.94 -23.41 8.98
N PHE A 192 9.97 -24.64 8.47
CA PHE A 192 10.82 -25.04 7.35
C PHE A 192 9.98 -25.48 6.16
N ILE A 193 10.55 -25.35 4.97
CA ILE A 193 10.05 -25.91 3.72
C ILE A 193 11.00 -27.00 3.22
N ALA A 194 10.46 -28.13 2.77
CA ALA A 194 11.26 -29.17 2.11
C ALA A 194 11.68 -28.69 0.71
N ILE A 195 12.97 -28.69 0.42
CA ILE A 195 13.50 -28.35 -0.91
C ILE A 195 13.85 -29.58 -1.75
N THR A 196 13.97 -30.73 -1.11
CA THR A 196 14.21 -32.03 -1.77
C THR A 196 13.24 -33.05 -1.20
N ALA A 197 12.51 -33.77 -2.06
CA ALA A 197 11.63 -34.86 -1.62
C ALA A 197 12.46 -35.97 -0.94
N HIS A 198 12.04 -36.40 0.24
CA HIS A 198 12.73 -37.44 1.01
C HIS A 198 11.84 -38.06 2.08
N THR A 199 12.20 -39.25 2.55
CA THR A 199 11.74 -39.78 3.84
C THR A 199 12.67 -39.26 4.93
N SER A 200 12.09 -38.54 5.90
CA SER A 200 12.84 -37.86 6.96
C SER A 200 13.53 -38.82 7.92
N SER A 201 14.69 -38.40 8.40
CA SER A 201 15.57 -39.12 9.31
C SER A 201 16.23 -38.17 10.32
N GLY A 202 16.88 -38.74 11.33
CA GLY A 202 17.50 -37.98 12.42
C GLY A 202 16.49 -37.48 13.46
N SER A 203 16.82 -36.37 14.12
CA SER A 203 16.00 -35.75 15.16
C SER A 203 15.99 -34.24 14.99
N GLN A 204 14.99 -33.58 15.57
CA GLN A 204 15.03 -32.12 15.74
C GLN A 204 16.24 -31.71 16.61
N PRO A 205 16.81 -30.50 16.41
CA PRO A 205 16.39 -29.45 15.48
C PRO A 205 16.77 -29.73 14.02
N LEU A 206 15.93 -29.27 13.08
CA LEU A 206 16.15 -29.46 11.63
C LEU A 206 17.37 -28.72 11.09
N THR A 207 17.83 -27.67 11.77
CA THR A 207 19.04 -26.94 11.37
C THR A 207 20.32 -27.77 11.48
N THR A 208 20.33 -28.81 12.30
CA THR A 208 21.51 -29.67 12.52
C THR A 208 21.20 -31.16 12.33
N ASN A 209 20.01 -31.50 11.85
CA ASN A 209 19.64 -32.90 11.65
C ASN A 209 20.34 -33.50 10.42
N THR A 210 20.20 -34.83 10.28
CA THR A 210 20.71 -35.60 9.14
C THR A 210 20.26 -35.05 7.79
N ASP A 211 19.03 -34.55 7.72
CA ASP A 211 18.42 -34.03 6.50
C ASP A 211 18.49 -32.50 6.37
N SER A 212 19.34 -31.82 7.14
CA SER A 212 19.34 -30.35 7.26
C SER A 212 19.47 -29.63 5.91
N ALA A 213 20.27 -30.17 5.00
CA ALA A 213 20.43 -29.65 3.64
C ALA A 213 19.19 -29.82 2.73
N LYS A 214 18.17 -30.57 3.17
CA LYS A 214 16.91 -30.78 2.46
C LYS A 214 15.79 -29.85 2.96
N TRP A 215 16.08 -29.04 3.98
CA TRP A 215 15.15 -28.08 4.57
C TRP A 215 15.67 -26.65 4.39
N ALA A 216 14.78 -25.74 4.01
CA ALA A 216 15.04 -24.30 4.00
C ALA A 216 14.17 -23.60 5.05
N LEU A 217 14.76 -22.65 5.77
CA LEU A 217 14.05 -21.89 6.80
C LEU A 217 13.10 -20.87 6.15
N ILE A 218 11.82 -20.89 6.54
CA ILE A 218 10.82 -19.90 6.13
C ILE A 218 10.57 -18.88 7.24
N VAL A 219 10.46 -19.35 8.48
CA VAL A 219 10.23 -18.49 9.65
C VAL A 219 11.23 -18.81 10.73
N ASP A 220 12.03 -17.81 11.10
CA ASP A 220 12.84 -17.79 12.32
C ASP A 220 12.01 -17.27 13.50
N ALA A 221 11.55 -18.20 14.33
CA ALA A 221 10.74 -17.91 15.52
C ALA A 221 11.54 -17.17 16.61
N ALA A 222 12.86 -17.39 16.71
CA ALA A 222 13.69 -16.73 17.71
C ALA A 222 13.86 -15.24 17.39
N SER A 223 14.10 -14.92 16.12
CA SER A 223 14.16 -13.53 15.65
C SER A 223 12.81 -12.82 15.80
N ALA A 224 11.71 -13.50 15.49
CA ALA A 224 10.36 -12.95 15.69
C ALA A 224 10.06 -12.68 17.18
N THR A 225 10.41 -13.61 18.07
CA THR A 225 10.23 -13.45 19.53
C THR A 225 11.11 -12.34 20.10
N THR A 226 12.36 -12.23 19.65
CA THR A 226 13.27 -11.16 20.05
C THR A 226 12.70 -9.79 19.67
N SER A 227 12.17 -9.66 18.45
CA SER A 227 11.54 -8.44 17.97
C SER A 227 10.28 -8.08 18.79
N GLN A 228 9.45 -9.08 19.12
CA GLN A 228 8.28 -8.89 20.01
C GLN A 228 8.70 -8.38 21.40
N ASN A 229 9.73 -8.98 22.00
CA ASN A 229 10.22 -8.58 23.33
C ASN A 229 10.80 -7.16 23.32
N ALA A 230 11.59 -6.81 22.30
CA ALA A 230 12.13 -5.47 22.13
C ALA A 230 11.02 -4.40 21.99
N ALA A 231 9.95 -4.72 21.27
CA ALA A 231 8.78 -3.85 21.16
C ALA A 231 8.06 -3.67 22.52
N ALA A 232 7.88 -4.75 23.28
CA ALA A 232 7.29 -4.69 24.62
C ALA A 232 8.14 -3.88 25.63
N SER A 233 9.47 -4.05 25.59
CA SER A 233 10.40 -3.23 26.39
C SER A 233 10.33 -1.76 26.00
N SER A 234 10.27 -1.46 24.70
CA SER A 234 10.14 -0.08 24.20
C SER A 234 8.83 0.57 24.64
N ALA A 235 7.72 -0.17 24.63
CA ALA A 235 6.44 0.30 25.14
C ALA A 235 6.49 0.64 26.65
N THR A 236 7.17 -0.19 27.44
CA THR A 236 7.36 0.05 28.89
C THR A 236 8.22 1.29 29.14
N ALA A 237 9.32 1.45 28.40
CA ALA A 237 10.19 2.62 28.50
C ALA A 237 9.46 3.93 28.13
N ALA A 238 8.58 3.89 27.13
CA ALA A 238 7.73 5.02 26.75
C ALA A 238 6.74 5.39 27.87
N ALA A 239 6.08 4.40 28.49
CA ALA A 239 5.17 4.64 29.62
C ALA A 239 5.87 5.26 30.84
N ASN A 240 7.08 4.79 31.16
CA ASN A 240 7.90 5.35 32.23
C ASN A 240 8.32 6.80 31.93
N SER A 241 8.70 7.08 30.67
CA SER A 241 9.06 8.42 30.22
C SER A 241 7.87 9.39 30.30
N ALA A 242 6.66 8.93 29.93
CA ALA A 242 5.44 9.71 30.09
C ALA A 242 5.14 10.06 31.56
N THR A 243 5.35 9.10 32.46
CA THR A 243 5.20 9.32 33.91
C THR A 243 6.23 10.32 34.45
N ALA A 244 7.50 10.18 34.04
CA ALA A 244 8.56 11.12 34.42
C ALA A 244 8.29 12.54 33.91
N ALA A 245 7.76 12.68 32.70
CA ALA A 245 7.35 13.97 32.14
C ALA A 245 6.19 14.59 32.94
N ALA A 246 5.18 13.81 33.32
CA ALA A 246 4.08 14.28 34.16
C ALA A 246 4.54 14.75 35.56
N ASN A 247 5.46 14.00 36.18
CA ASN A 247 6.08 14.40 37.46
C ASN A 247 6.90 15.69 37.33
N SER A 248 7.62 15.83 36.22
CA SER A 248 8.40 17.05 35.93
C SER A 248 7.49 18.25 35.72
N ALA A 249 6.36 18.09 35.03
CA ALA A 249 5.34 19.13 34.86
C ALA A 249 4.74 19.56 36.22
N THR A 250 4.47 18.61 37.11
CA THR A 250 3.97 18.88 38.46
C THR A 250 4.99 19.65 39.31
N SER A 251 6.26 19.24 39.25
CA SER A 251 7.37 19.94 39.91
C SER A 251 7.50 21.38 39.40
N ALA A 252 7.44 21.58 38.08
CA ALA A 252 7.50 22.91 37.47
C ALA A 252 6.33 23.81 37.90
N ALA A 253 5.11 23.29 37.97
CA ALA A 253 3.95 24.02 38.49
C ALA A 253 4.11 24.42 39.97
N THR A 254 4.71 23.55 40.78
CA THR A 254 5.03 23.83 42.19
C THR A 254 6.07 24.95 42.30
N SER A 255 7.15 24.88 41.50
CA SER A 255 8.17 25.94 41.45
C SER A 255 7.59 27.29 41.02
N ALA A 256 6.67 27.31 40.04
CA ALA A 256 5.98 28.53 39.62
C ALA A 256 5.16 29.14 40.77
N THR A 257 4.43 28.32 41.52
CA THR A 257 3.68 28.77 42.71
C THR A 257 4.62 29.34 43.79
N ASN A 258 5.73 28.66 44.07
CA ASN A 258 6.71 29.12 45.06
C ASN A 258 7.34 30.47 44.64
N SER A 259 7.61 30.65 43.35
CA SER A 259 8.12 31.91 42.81
C SER A 259 7.10 33.05 42.98
N ALA A 260 5.82 32.81 42.67
CA ALA A 260 4.74 33.78 42.88
C ALA A 260 4.57 34.17 44.36
N ASN A 261 4.65 33.19 45.27
CA ASN A 261 4.62 33.44 46.71
C ASN A 261 5.81 34.31 47.17
N SER A 262 7.01 34.04 46.65
CA SER A 262 8.21 34.82 46.95
C SER A 262 8.11 36.25 46.44
N ALA A 263 7.55 36.46 45.24
CA ALA A 263 7.27 37.79 44.69
C ALA A 263 6.27 38.56 45.57
N THR A 264 5.21 37.89 46.04
CA THR A 264 4.23 38.48 46.96
C THR A 264 4.88 38.89 48.29
N ALA A 265 5.70 38.01 48.89
CA ALA A 265 6.43 38.32 50.13
C ALA A 265 7.40 39.50 49.98
N SER A 266 8.06 39.61 48.82
CA SER A 266 8.92 40.75 48.49
C SER A 266 8.14 42.06 48.38
N ALA A 267 6.98 42.05 47.73
CA ALA A 267 6.10 43.22 47.62
C ALA A 267 5.58 43.71 48.99
N THR A 268 5.19 42.78 49.87
CA THR A 268 4.82 43.08 51.26
C THR A 268 5.99 43.72 52.01
N SER A 269 7.21 43.17 51.87
CA SER A 269 8.41 43.71 52.51
C SER A 269 8.72 45.13 52.05
N ALA A 270 8.56 45.43 50.75
CA ALA A 270 8.71 46.78 50.20
C ALA A 270 7.68 47.75 50.79
N THR A 271 6.43 47.32 50.95
CA THR A 271 5.36 48.12 51.57
C THR A 271 5.67 48.44 53.04
N ASN A 272 6.14 47.44 53.79
CA ASN A 272 6.55 47.62 55.19
C ASN A 272 7.74 48.58 55.33
N ALA A 273 8.69 48.53 54.39
CA ALA A 273 9.82 49.46 54.37
C ALA A 273 9.36 50.91 54.14
N GLY A 274 8.48 51.16 53.16
CA GLY A 274 7.92 52.50 52.91
C GLY A 274 7.08 53.03 54.09
N THR A 275 6.35 52.14 54.77
CA THR A 275 5.65 52.50 56.02
C THR A 275 6.62 52.91 57.12
N SER A 276 7.74 52.17 57.26
CA SER A 276 8.78 52.49 58.25
C SER A 276 9.49 53.82 57.95
N GLU A 277 9.73 54.13 56.68
CA GLU A 277 10.25 55.43 56.23
C GLU A 277 9.29 56.58 56.60
N THR A 278 8.00 56.40 56.34
CA THR A 278 6.96 57.39 56.70
C THR A 278 6.90 57.62 58.22
N ASN A 279 6.97 56.54 59.00
CA ASN A 279 6.99 56.61 60.46
C ASN A 279 8.24 57.36 60.96
N ALA A 280 9.42 57.08 60.38
CA ALA A 280 10.66 57.77 60.73
C ALA A 280 10.61 59.28 60.41
N ALA A 281 10.07 59.66 59.24
CA ALA A 281 9.88 61.07 58.87
C ALA A 281 8.91 61.79 59.83
N THR A 282 7.85 61.10 60.25
CA THR A 282 6.89 61.61 61.26
C THR A 282 7.58 61.82 62.60
N SER A 283 8.36 60.85 63.08
CA SER A 283 9.14 60.98 64.32
C SER A 283 10.16 62.13 64.26
N ALA A 284 10.82 62.33 63.13
CA ALA A 284 11.74 63.47 62.94
C ALA A 284 11.01 64.82 63.04
N THR A 285 9.84 64.93 62.40
CA THR A 285 8.99 66.13 62.48
C THR A 285 8.54 66.41 63.92
N ASN A 286 8.07 65.38 64.63
CA ASN A 286 7.66 65.50 66.03
C ASN A 286 8.83 65.93 66.94
N SER A 287 10.03 65.43 66.68
CA SER A 287 11.26 65.84 67.41
C SER A 287 11.58 67.32 67.16
N ALA A 288 11.55 67.78 65.90
CA ALA A 288 11.78 69.18 65.54
C ALA A 288 10.75 70.13 66.17
N ASN A 289 9.47 69.74 66.18
CA ASN A 289 8.40 70.49 66.85
C ASN A 289 8.64 70.57 68.35
N SER A 290 9.04 69.47 68.99
CA SER A 290 9.38 69.43 70.42
C SER A 290 10.56 70.33 70.76
N ALA A 291 11.61 70.34 69.91
CA ALA A 291 12.76 71.23 70.06
C ALA A 291 12.36 72.71 69.94
N THR A 292 11.49 73.04 68.98
CA THR A 292 10.95 74.39 68.81
C THR A 292 10.13 74.84 70.02
N ALA A 293 9.27 73.97 70.54
CA ALA A 293 8.49 74.24 71.75
C ALA A 293 9.37 74.44 73.00
N ALA A 294 10.45 73.65 73.13
CA ALA A 294 11.42 73.81 74.20
C ALA A 294 12.17 75.15 74.11
N ALA A 295 12.58 75.56 72.91
CA ALA A 295 13.22 76.85 72.68
C ALA A 295 12.28 78.02 73.03
N ALA A 296 11.01 77.97 72.59
CA ALA A 296 10.00 78.97 72.95
C ALA A 296 9.75 79.05 74.48
N SER A 297 9.73 77.89 75.15
CA SER A 297 9.62 77.82 76.61
C SER A 297 10.83 78.45 77.30
N ALA A 298 12.04 78.23 76.80
CA ALA A 298 13.26 78.85 77.32
C ALA A 298 13.26 80.38 77.15
N THR A 299 12.84 80.89 75.98
CA THR A 299 12.67 82.33 75.74
C THR A 299 11.65 82.94 76.69
N SER A 300 10.51 82.26 76.89
CA SER A 300 9.47 82.71 77.82
C SER A 300 9.97 82.75 79.27
N ALA A 301 10.76 81.76 79.68
CA ALA A 301 11.38 81.73 81.01
C ALA A 301 12.42 82.85 81.20
N ALA A 302 13.21 83.15 80.17
CA ALA A 302 14.17 84.26 80.19
C ALA A 302 13.46 85.62 80.33
N ALA A 303 12.40 85.85 79.55
CA ALA A 303 11.59 87.06 79.63
C ALA A 303 10.95 87.24 81.01
N ALA A 304 10.41 86.15 81.59
CA ALA A 304 9.88 86.17 82.96
C ALA A 304 10.97 86.48 84.01
N GLY A 305 12.21 86.01 83.78
CA GLY A 305 13.36 86.33 84.62
C GLY A 305 13.76 87.81 84.57
N GLU A 306 13.75 88.43 83.39
CA GLU A 306 14.01 89.86 83.25
C GLU A 306 12.91 90.73 83.87
N ASP A 307 11.64 90.34 83.70
CA ASP A 307 10.51 91.05 84.32
C ASP A 307 10.58 90.97 85.86
N ALA A 308 10.93 89.79 86.39
CA ALA A 308 11.19 89.61 87.81
C ALA A 308 12.35 90.49 88.30
N ALA A 309 13.46 90.57 87.56
CA ALA A 309 14.60 91.44 87.90
C ALA A 309 14.21 92.94 87.87
N THR A 310 13.41 93.34 86.89
CA THR A 310 12.91 94.72 86.75
C THR A 310 11.97 95.08 87.91
N SER A 311 11.05 94.17 88.27
CA SER A 311 10.15 94.36 89.42
C SER A 311 10.90 94.48 90.74
N LEU A 312 11.98 93.72 90.93
CA LEU A 312 12.86 93.80 92.10
C LEU A 312 13.61 95.13 92.16
N ALA A 313 14.11 95.61 91.02
CA ALA A 313 14.79 96.91 90.94
C ALA A 313 13.84 98.07 91.29
N ILE A 314 12.58 98.02 90.82
CA ILE A 314 11.53 98.99 91.19
C ILE A 314 11.24 98.93 92.70
N ALA A 315 11.16 97.74 93.29
CA ALA A 315 10.89 97.56 94.72
C ALA A 315 12.01 98.06 95.65
N LEU A 316 13.26 98.15 95.17
CA LEU A 316 14.44 98.58 95.93
C LEU A 316 14.79 100.07 95.73
N GLY A 317 14.20 100.74 94.74
CA GLY A 317 14.50 102.13 94.33
C GLY A 317 13.46 103.18 94.73
N GLY A 318 12.54 102.85 95.64
CA GLY A 318 11.56 103.76 96.24
C GLY A 318 11.80 103.94 97.73
#